data_AF-A0A3B9DRL1-F1
#
_entry.id   AF-A0A3B9DRL1-F1
#
_cell.length_a   1.000
_cell.length_b   1.000
_cell.length_c   1.000
_cell.angle_alpha   90.00
_cell.angle_beta   90.00
_cell.angle_gamma   90.00
#
_symmetry.space_group_name_H-M   'P 1'
#
loop_
_entity.id
_entity.type
_entity.pdbx_description
1 polymer ?
#
loop_
_entity_poly.entity_id
_entity_poly.type
_entity_poly.pdbx_seq_one_letter_code
_entity_poly.pdbx_strand_id
1 'polypeptide(L)'
;HIMIMTEMVHDVRIIRMGERVPLPEQVRPWMGDSWGHWEGDTLVIETTNLHPLQRFNGNPSDNLKVIERLTRVDQSTINYEFTV
;
A
#
# COMPACT_ATOMS: atom_id res chain seq x y z
N HIS A 1 7.89 -8.07 7.20
CA HIS A 1 7.62 -7.50 5.88
C HIS A 1 6.79 -8.48 5.07
N ILE A 2 5.88 -7.97 4.25
CA ILE A 2 5.21 -8.70 3.16
C ILE A 2 5.65 -8.04 1.85
N MET A 3 5.81 -8.82 0.79
CA MET A 3 6.20 -8.31 -0.52
C MET A 3 5.16 -8.69 -1.55
N ILE A 4 4.70 -7.72 -2.32
CA ILE A 4 3.78 -7.92 -3.45
C ILE A 4 4.52 -7.53 -4.72
N MET A 5 4.62 -8.47 -5.66
CA MET A 5 5.15 -8.22 -6.99
C MET A 5 3.99 -7.94 -7.92
N THR A 6 4.03 -6.79 -8.60
CA THR A 6 3.05 -6.47 -9.64
C THR A 6 3.54 -6.95 -11.00
N GLU A 7 2.65 -7.51 -11.81
CA GLU A 7 2.95 -7.97 -13.17
C GLU A 7 3.47 -6.82 -14.03
N MET A 8 2.77 -5.69 -14.02
CA MET A 8 3.19 -4.50 -14.75
C MET A 8 4.40 -3.85 -14.07
N VAL A 9 5.44 -3.57 -14.87
CA VAL A 9 6.70 -2.89 -14.49
C VAL A 9 7.62 -3.70 -13.54
N HIS A 10 7.16 -4.82 -12.99
CA HIS A 10 7.92 -5.70 -12.09
C HIS A 10 8.42 -5.01 -10.80
N ASP A 11 7.74 -3.95 -10.37
CA ASP A 11 8.04 -3.32 -9.10
C ASP A 11 7.63 -4.22 -7.93
N VAL A 12 8.51 -4.30 -6.94
CA VAL A 12 8.22 -4.98 -5.67
C VAL A 12 7.77 -3.95 -4.67
N ARG A 13 6.51 -4.05 -4.23
CA ARG A 13 5.99 -3.27 -3.11
C ARG A 13 6.39 -3.96 -1.81
N ILE A 14 7.14 -3.25 -0.97
CA ILE A 14 7.51 -3.72 0.36
C ILE A 14 6.52 -3.14 1.36
N ILE A 15 5.77 -4.02 2.02
CA ILE A 15 4.83 -3.67 3.09
C ILE A 15 5.50 -4.00 4.42
N ARG A 16 5.75 -2.97 5.23
CA ARG A 16 6.29 -3.13 6.58
C ARG A 16 5.21 -3.64 7.52
N MET A 17 5.58 -4.54 8.44
CA MET A 17 4.67 -5.14 9.40
C MET A 17 5.18 -4.86 10.81
N GLY A 18 4.29 -4.65 11.76
CA GLY A 18 4.63 -4.40 13.17
C GLY A 18 4.43 -2.94 13.57
N GLU A 19 5.23 -2.46 14.52
CA GLU A 19 5.15 -1.08 15.02
C GLU A 19 5.47 -0.07 13.93
N ARG A 20 4.57 0.90 13.75
CA ARG A 20 4.66 1.89 12.68
C ARG A 20 5.69 2.96 13.01
N VAL A 21 6.73 3.02 12.18
CA VAL A 21 7.71 4.13 12.17
C VAL A 21 7.67 4.78 10.78
N PRO A 22 6.84 5.82 10.59
CA PRO A 22 6.63 6.40 9.26
C PRO A 22 7.91 7.06 8.72
N LEU A 23 8.06 7.06 7.40
CA LEU A 23 9.12 7.83 6.74
C LEU A 23 8.90 9.34 6.92
N PRO A 24 9.99 10.14 6.97
CA PRO A 24 9.87 11.60 6.93
C PRO A 24 9.07 12.06 5.69
N GLU A 25 8.28 13.13 5.82
CA GLU A 25 7.34 13.59 4.77
C GLU A 25 8.01 13.93 3.42
N GLN A 26 9.27 14.36 3.46
CA GLN A 26 10.08 14.65 2.27
C GLN A 26 10.57 13.38 1.55
N VAL A 27 10.55 12.23 2.21
CA VAL A 27 10.92 10.94 1.61
C VAL A 27 9.66 10.33 1.02
N ARG A 28 9.54 10.43 -0.31
CA ARG A 28 8.38 9.96 -1.09
C ARG A 28 8.79 8.92 -2.12
N PRO A 29 8.90 7.63 -1.74
CA PRO A 29 9.19 6.56 -2.70
C PRO A 29 8.11 6.50 -3.79
N TRP A 30 8.47 5.93 -4.96
CA TRP A 30 7.53 5.83 -6.09
C TRP A 30 6.18 5.21 -5.69
N MET A 31 6.21 4.10 -4.94
CA MET A 31 5.02 3.39 -4.45
C MET A 31 4.57 3.81 -3.04
N GLY A 32 5.16 4.88 -2.50
CA GLY A 32 4.86 5.37 -1.15
C GLY A 32 5.47 4.55 -0.01
N ASP A 33 4.99 4.84 1.20
CA ASP A 33 5.29 4.17 2.45
C ASP A 33 4.12 3.27 2.86
N SER A 34 4.24 1.96 2.63
CA SER A 34 3.20 0.98 2.97
C SER A 34 3.47 0.28 4.31
N TRP A 35 2.46 0.28 5.18
CA TRP A 35 2.43 -0.43 6.46
C TRP A 35 1.21 -1.33 6.54
N GLY A 36 1.40 -2.55 7.03
CA GLY A 36 0.33 -3.54 7.13
C GLY A 36 0.13 -4.07 8.54
N HIS A 37 -1.11 -4.43 8.83
CA HIS A 37 -1.51 -5.23 9.99
C HIS A 37 -2.60 -6.23 9.60
N TRP A 38 -2.78 -7.26 10.41
CA TRP A 38 -3.81 -8.27 10.20
C TRP A 38 -5.07 -7.95 11.00
N GLU A 39 -6.22 -8.02 10.34
CA GLU A 39 -7.55 -8.03 10.96
C GLU A 39 -8.21 -9.37 10.61
N GLY A 40 -8.05 -10.37 11.48
CA GLY A 40 -8.47 -11.73 11.19
C GLY A 40 -7.69 -12.31 10.00
N ASP A 41 -8.40 -12.61 8.91
CA ASP A 41 -7.88 -13.14 7.65
C ASP A 41 -7.55 -12.04 6.61
N THR A 42 -7.74 -10.78 6.99
CA THR A 42 -7.57 -9.63 6.10
C THR A 42 -6.26 -8.91 6.40
N LEU A 43 -5.42 -8.75 5.37
CA LEU A 43 -4.25 -7.86 5.43
C LEU A 43 -4.73 -6.44 5.10
N VAL A 44 -4.69 -5.56 6.09
CA VAL A 44 -4.98 -4.13 5.92
C VAL A 44 -3.66 -3.42 5.69
N ILE A 45 -3.57 -2.63 4.63
CA ILE A 45 -2.35 -1.91 4.23
C ILE A 45 -2.70 -0.43 4.14
N GLU A 46 -1.98 0.40 4.90
CA GLU A 46 -2.03 1.84 4.74
C GLU A 46 -0.79 2.31 3.97
N THR A 47 -1.00 3.07 2.91
CA THR A 47 0.06 3.68 2.11
C THR A 47 -0.04 5.20 2.17
N THR A 48 1.05 5.85 2.59
CA THR A 48 1.21 7.33 2.58
C THR A 48 2.45 7.72 1.76
N ASN A 49 2.81 9.01 1.73
CA ASN A 49 4.04 9.51 1.10
C ASN A 49 4.18 9.09 -0.37
N LEU A 50 3.07 8.98 -1.10
CA LEU A 50 3.08 8.64 -2.52
C LEU A 50 3.86 9.70 -3.31
N HIS A 51 4.61 9.24 -4.30
CA HIS A 51 5.40 10.12 -5.15
C HIS A 51 4.46 11.06 -5.94
N PRO A 52 4.72 12.38 -5.99
CA PRO A 52 3.79 13.35 -6.59
C PRO A 52 3.53 13.14 -8.10
N LEU A 53 4.36 12.34 -8.76
CA LEU A 53 4.17 11.96 -10.17
C LEU A 53 3.28 10.72 -10.37
N GLN A 54 2.90 9.99 -9.31
CA GLN A 54 1.88 8.93 -9.36
C GLN A 54 0.49 9.57 -9.53
N ARG A 55 0.19 9.98 -10.76
CA ARG A 55 -1.08 10.65 -11.10
C ARG A 55 -2.20 9.62 -11.25
N PHE A 56 -3.15 9.62 -10.32
CA PHE A 56 -4.43 8.93 -10.47
C PHE A 56 -5.51 9.97 -10.78
N ASN A 57 -5.85 10.17 -12.06
CA ASN A 57 -6.85 11.15 -12.52
C ASN A 57 -6.67 12.58 -11.95
N GLY A 58 -5.44 12.98 -11.67
CA GLY A 58 -5.10 14.24 -10.99
C GLY A 58 -3.73 14.13 -10.31
N ASN A 59 -3.27 15.21 -9.70
CA ASN A 59 -2.11 15.12 -8.82
C ASN A 59 -2.58 14.53 -7.48
N PRO A 60 -1.90 13.50 -6.94
CA PRO A 60 -2.17 13.06 -5.58
C PRO A 60 -1.98 14.26 -4.65
N SER A 61 -2.92 14.47 -3.72
CA SER A 61 -2.74 15.50 -2.69
C SER A 61 -1.50 15.16 -1.87
N ASP A 62 -0.85 16.18 -1.29
CA ASP A 62 0.35 15.96 -0.47
C ASP A 62 0.10 14.99 0.69
N ASN A 63 -1.16 14.90 1.13
CA ASN A 63 -1.64 14.06 2.23
C ASN A 63 -2.46 12.85 1.76
N LEU A 64 -2.30 12.43 0.49
CA LEU A 64 -3.01 11.27 -0.02
C LEU A 64 -2.66 10.04 0.81
N LYS A 65 -3.71 9.34 1.26
CA LYS A 65 -3.62 8.12 2.04
C LYS A 65 -4.49 7.07 1.38
N VAL A 66 -3.91 5.93 1.06
CA VAL A 66 -4.64 4.79 0.52
C VAL A 66 -4.71 3.71 1.58
N ILE A 67 -5.90 3.19 1.83
CA ILE A 67 -6.09 2.00 2.66
C ILE A 67 -6.55 0.87 1.74
N GLU A 68 -5.75 -0.19 1.67
CA GLU A 68 -6.05 -1.41 0.92
C GLU A 68 -6.43 -2.52 1.91
N ARG A 69 -7.35 -3.38 1.53
CA ARG A 69 -7.73 -4.59 2.27
C ARG A 69 -7.64 -5.78 1.33
N LEU A 70 -6.81 -6.75 1.71
CA LEU A 70 -6.62 -8.00 0.98
C LEU A 70 -7.12 -9.15 1.85
N THR A 71 -8.30 -9.69 1.51
CA THR A 71 -8.93 -10.80 2.24
C THR A 71 -8.84 -12.06 1.40
N ARG A 72 -8.22 -13.11 1.94
CA ARG A 72 -8.17 -14.40 1.25
C ARG A 72 -9.50 -15.14 1.44
N VAL A 73 -10.29 -15.27 0.37
CA VAL A 73 -11.61 -15.91 0.46
C VAL A 73 -11.58 -17.41 0.14
N ASP A 74 -10.57 -17.89 -0.58
CA ASP A 74 -10.31 -19.32 -0.81
C ASP A 74 -8.82 -19.59 -1.16
N GLN A 75 -8.50 -20.77 -1.69
CA GLN A 75 -7.11 -21.14 -2.01
C GLN A 75 -6.51 -20.34 -3.17
N SER A 76 -7.31 -19.80 -4.08
CA SER A 76 -6.87 -19.11 -5.29
C SER A 76 -7.41 -17.69 -5.43
N THR A 77 -8.28 -17.25 -4.53
CA THR A 77 -8.99 -15.97 -4.65
C THR A 77 -8.68 -15.04 -3.48
N ILE A 78 -8.39 -13.79 -3.81
CA ILE A 78 -8.25 -12.68 -2.87
C ILE A 78 -9.28 -11.62 -3.23
N ASN A 79 -10.10 -11.21 -2.27
CA ASN A 79 -10.90 -10.01 -2.39
C ASN A 79 -10.01 -8.80 -2.11
N TYR A 80 -10.00 -7.86 -3.05
CA TYR A 80 -9.25 -6.63 -2.96
C TYR A 80 -10.20 -5.43 -2.91
N GLU A 81 -10.10 -4.66 -1.84
CA GLU A 81 -10.84 -3.41 -1.64
C GLU A 81 -9.84 -2.29 -1.32
N PHE A 82 -10.15 -1.07 -1.73
CA PHE A 82 -9.35 0.09 -1.37
C PHE A 82 -10.19 1.34 -1.16
N THR A 83 -9.69 2.24 -0.32
CA THR A 83 -10.25 3.58 -0.08
C THR A 83 -9.13 4.62 -0.17
N VAL A 84 -9.49 5.82 -0.65
CA VAL A 84 -8.59 6.95 -0.88
C VAL A 84 -9.14 8.19 -0.18
#